data_AF-A0A3M1WXD2-F1
#
_entry.id   AF-A0A3M1WXD2-F1
#
_cell.length_a   1.000
_cell.length_b   1.000
_cell.length_c   1.000
_cell.angle_alpha   90.00
_cell.angle_beta   90.00
_cell.angle_gamma   90.00
#
_symmetry.space_group_name_H-M   'P 1'
#
loop_
_entity.id
_entity.type
_entity.pdbx_description
1 polymer ?
#
loop_
_entity_poly.entity_id
_entity_poly.type
_entity_poly.pdbx_seq_one_letter_code
_entity_poly.pdbx_strand_id
1 'polypeptide(L)'
;MLPVLVVFGDLVGILGGYFVSVHVLGGNPVVYVNRTYQYLELNDVYVGLIKAAFFGFLIALISCSQGFLTEGGAEGVGKSTTRAVVFSSMTVLISDYFLTAFLF
;
A
#
# COMPACT_ATOMS: atom_id res chain seq x y z
N MET A 1 -5.74 1.01 10.17
CA MET A 1 -4.29 1.32 10.20
C MET A 1 -3.72 1.49 8.79
N LEU A 2 -4.01 0.58 7.86
CA LEU A 2 -3.43 0.61 6.50
C LEU A 2 -3.65 1.92 5.72
N PRO A 3 -4.85 2.57 5.72
CA PRO A 3 -5.02 3.86 5.04
C PRO A 3 -4.12 4.98 5.58
N VAL A 4 -3.93 5.03 6.90
CA VAL A 4 -3.06 6.03 7.55
C VAL A 4 -1.60 5.78 7.18
N LEU A 5 -1.19 4.51 7.11
CA LEU A 5 0.16 4.12 6.69
C LEU A 5 0.42 4.45 5.22
N VAL A 6 -0.60 4.34 4.35
CA VAL A 6 -0.48 4.73 2.94
C VAL A 6 -0.26 6.23 2.80
N VAL A 7 -1.04 7.06 3.50
CA VAL A 7 -0.82 8.52 3.49
C VAL A 7 0.59 8.88 3.96
N PHE A 8 1.07 8.22 5.03
CA PHE A 8 2.44 8.44 5.49
C PHE A 8 3.49 7.98 4.47
N GLY A 9 3.26 6.83 3.83
CA GLY A 9 4.11 6.32 2.76
C GLY A 9 4.20 7.25 1.56
N ASP A 10 3.06 7.82 1.13
CA ASP A 10 3.01 8.77 0.02
C ASP A 10 3.78 10.06 0.35
N LEU A 11 3.62 10.59 1.56
CA LEU A 11 4.37 11.77 2.03
C LEU A 11 5.89 11.50 2.05
N VAL A 12 6.32 10.37 2.60
CA VAL A 12 7.73 9.98 2.62
C VAL A 12 8.25 9.73 1.20
N GLY A 13 7.43 9.16 0.32
CA GLY A 13 7.75 8.96 -1.10
C GLY A 13 7.99 10.28 -1.84
N ILE A 14 7.11 11.27 -1.65
CA ILE A 14 7.26 12.62 -2.24
C ILE A 14 8.52 13.30 -1.71
N LEU A 15 8.78 13.22 -0.39
CA LEU A 15 9.97 13.82 0.20
C LEU A 15 11.27 13.12 -0.27
N GLY A 16 11.26 11.80 -0.38
CA GLY A 16 12.39 11.03 -0.93
C GLY A 16 12.65 11.36 -2.39
N GLY A 17 11.59 11.48 -3.20
CA GLY A 17 11.67 11.95 -4.58
C GLY A 17 12.25 13.37 -4.68
N TYR A 18 11.78 14.29 -3.84
CA TYR A 18 12.31 15.66 -3.76
C TYR A 18 13.80 15.67 -3.44
N PHE A 19 14.23 14.89 -2.43
CA PHE A 19 15.62 14.83 -2.03
C PHE A 19 16.52 14.38 -3.20
N VAL A 20 16.16 13.29 -3.87
CA VAL A 20 16.95 12.76 -4.99
C VAL A 20 16.91 13.72 -6.19
N SER A 21 15.74 14.19 -6.60
CA SER A 21 15.60 15.06 -7.77
C SER A 21 16.30 16.41 -7.63
N VAL A 22 16.28 17.01 -6.43
CA VAL A 22 16.87 18.34 -6.20
C VAL A 22 18.33 18.23 -5.76
N HIS A 23 18.64 17.41 -4.75
CA HIS A 23 19.98 17.42 -4.14
C HIS A 23 20.99 16.53 -4.88
N VAL A 24 20.53 15.44 -5.50
CA VAL A 24 21.42 14.50 -6.21
C VAL A 24 21.51 14.86 -7.69
N LEU A 25 20.37 15.12 -8.34
CA LEU A 25 20.33 15.42 -9.77
C LEU A 25 20.48 16.92 -10.10
N GLY A 26 20.42 17.81 -9.10
CA GLY A 26 20.51 19.25 -9.31
C GLY A 26 19.27 19.86 -9.99
N GLY A 27 18.11 19.21 -9.91
CA GLY A 27 16.85 19.70 -10.44
C GLY A 27 16.34 20.95 -9.73
N ASN A 28 15.51 21.74 -10.41
CA ASN A 28 14.95 22.96 -9.82
C ASN A 28 13.88 22.62 -8.76
N PRO A 29 14.04 23.05 -7.49
CA PRO A 29 13.11 22.71 -6.40
C PRO A 29 11.72 23.31 -6.61
N VAL A 30 11.63 24.51 -7.18
CA VAL A 30 10.35 25.18 -7.47
C VAL A 30 9.59 24.40 -8.54
N VAL A 31 10.30 23.93 -9.57
CA VAL A 31 9.68 23.14 -10.64
C VAL A 31 9.16 21.81 -10.10
N TYR A 32 9.92 21.12 -9.25
CA TYR A 32 9.46 19.86 -8.65
C TYR A 32 8.15 20.05 -7.88
N VAL A 33 8.12 21.00 -6.93
CA VAL A 33 6.94 21.24 -6.09
C VAL A 33 5.74 21.66 -6.93
N ASN A 34 5.94 22.57 -7.89
CA ASN A 34 4.85 23.07 -8.73
C ASN A 34 4.28 21.96 -9.63
N ARG A 35 5.13 21.07 -10.17
CA ARG A 35 4.69 19.90 -10.93
C ARG A 35 3.95 18.89 -10.05
N THR A 36 4.45 18.60 -8.85
CA THR A 36 3.77 17.71 -7.91
C THR A 36 2.36 18.20 -7.59
N TYR A 37 2.17 19.50 -7.29
CA TYR A 37 0.83 20.06 -7.06
C TYR A 37 -0.05 20.08 -8.31
N GLN A 38 0.53 20.24 -9.50
CA GLN A 38 -0.23 20.26 -10.75
C GLN A 38 -0.77 18.88 -11.15
N TYR A 39 -0.01 17.82 -10.89
CA TYR A 39 -0.39 16.45 -11.26
C TYR A 39 -1.11 15.68 -10.15
N LEU A 40 -0.98 16.10 -8.89
CA LEU A 40 -1.68 15.47 -7.77
C LEU A 40 -3.14 15.94 -7.77
N GLU A 41 -4.04 15.10 -8.25
CA GLU A 41 -5.46 15.38 -8.16
C GLU A 41 -6.03 14.87 -6.82
N LEU A 42 -7.05 15.55 -6.30
CA LEU A 42 -7.75 15.07 -5.11
C LEU A 42 -8.35 13.67 -5.32
N ASN A 43 -8.72 13.35 -6.56
CA ASN A 43 -9.24 12.03 -6.93
C ASN A 43 -8.21 10.92 -6.69
N ASP A 44 -6.93 11.15 -6.98
CA ASP A 44 -5.86 10.17 -6.76
C ASP A 44 -5.75 9.79 -5.28
N VAL A 45 -5.91 10.78 -4.40
CA VAL A 45 -5.90 10.57 -2.94
C VAL A 45 -7.11 9.76 -2.50
N TYR A 46 -8.31 10.06 -2.99
CA TYR A 46 -9.52 9.31 -2.64
C TYR A 46 -9.46 7.86 -3.12
N VAL A 47 -9.05 7.64 -4.37
CA VAL A 47 -8.89 6.29 -4.94
C VAL A 47 -7.82 5.50 -4.17
N GLY A 48 -6.69 6.13 -3.83
CA GLY A 48 -5.65 5.52 -3.00
C GLY A 48 -6.13 5.11 -1.61
N LEU A 49 -6.89 5.98 -0.93
CA LEU A 49 -7.45 5.70 0.39
C LEU A 49 -8.48 4.55 0.37
N ILE A 50 -9.35 4.52 -0.64
CA ILE A 50 -10.35 3.45 -0.82
C ILE A 50 -9.63 2.11 -1.03
N LYS A 51 -8.64 2.06 -1.92
CA LYS A 51 -7.81 0.87 -2.14
C LYS A 51 -7.12 0.41 -0.86
N ALA A 52 -6.50 1.34 -0.13
CA ALA A 52 -5.80 1.04 1.12
C ALA A 52 -6.74 0.46 2.20
N ALA A 53 -7.97 0.97 2.30
CA ALA A 53 -8.97 0.44 3.22
C ALA A 53 -9.38 -0.98 2.84
N PHE A 54 -9.61 -1.23 1.55
CA PHE A 54 -9.98 -2.55 1.03
C PHE A 54 -8.86 -3.58 1.25
N PHE A 55 -7.61 -3.23 0.92
CA PHE A 55 -6.47 -4.11 1.16
C PHE A 55 -6.27 -4.39 2.64
N GLY A 56 -6.39 -3.37 3.51
CA GLY A 56 -6.30 -3.55 4.95
C GLY A 56 -7.35 -4.51 5.50
N PHE A 57 -8.57 -4.43 4.99
CA PHE A 57 -9.65 -5.35 5.36
C PHE A 57 -9.35 -6.78 4.92
N LEU A 58 -8.93 -6.99 3.68
CA LEU A 58 -8.59 -8.33 3.16
C LEU A 58 -7.43 -8.97 3.93
N ILE A 59 -6.35 -8.22 4.15
CA ILE A 59 -5.18 -8.72 4.88
C ILE A 59 -5.58 -9.14 6.30
N ALA A 60 -6.38 -8.33 6.99
CA ALA A 60 -6.86 -8.65 8.33
C ALA A 60 -7.72 -9.93 8.33
N LEU A 61 -8.65 -10.05 7.39
CA LEU A 61 -9.55 -11.21 7.30
C LEU A 61 -8.78 -12.51 7.00
N ILE A 62 -7.84 -12.47 6.06
CA ILE A 62 -7.00 -13.62 5.71
C ILE A 62 -6.08 -14.00 6.87
N SER A 63 -5.46 -13.02 7.52
CA SER A 63 -4.53 -13.27 8.62
C SER A 63 -5.24 -13.83 9.85
N CYS A 64 -6.41 -13.27 10.19
CA CYS A 64 -7.22 -13.77 11.30
C CYS A 64 -7.76 -15.18 11.03
N SER A 65 -8.22 -15.47 9.80
CA SER A 65 -8.72 -16.80 9.47
C SER A 65 -7.62 -17.86 9.51
N GLN A 66 -6.45 -17.58 8.94
CA GLN A 66 -5.32 -18.50 8.99
C GLN A 66 -4.79 -18.69 10.42
N GLY A 67 -4.78 -17.63 11.23
CA GLY A 67 -4.45 -17.72 12.65
C GLY A 67 -5.44 -18.57 13.45
N PHE A 68 -6.73 -18.43 13.18
CA PHE A 68 -7.80 -19.17 13.88
C PHE A 68 -7.77 -20.68 13.57
N LEU A 69 -7.40 -21.06 12.33
CA LEU A 69 -7.30 -22.45 11.88
C LEU A 69 -5.94 -23.10 12.19
N THR A 70 -5.09 -22.45 12.98
CA THR A 70 -3.73 -22.95 13.23
C THR A 70 -3.72 -24.06 14.28
N GLU A 71 -3.09 -25.17 13.94
CA GLU A 71 -2.91 -26.35 14.80
C GLU A 71 -1.47 -26.86 14.70
N GLY A 72 -1.04 -27.73 15.62
CA GLY A 72 0.29 -28.35 15.57
C GLY A 72 1.42 -27.56 16.25
N GLY A 73 1.10 -26.71 17.23
CA GLY A 73 2.09 -26.00 18.04
C GLY A 73 2.95 -24.99 17.27
N ALA A 74 4.19 -24.78 17.68
CA ALA A 74 5.07 -23.75 17.12
C ALA A 74 5.38 -23.96 15.62
N GLU A 75 5.54 -25.21 15.17
CA GLU A 75 5.76 -25.52 13.75
C GLU A 75 4.53 -25.17 12.91
N GLY A 76 3.33 -25.47 13.44
CA GLY A 76 2.06 -25.10 12.85
C GLY A 76 1.88 -23.59 12.67
N VAL A 77 2.26 -22.81 13.69
CA VAL A 77 2.24 -21.34 13.63
C VAL A 77 3.13 -20.83 12.50
N GLY A 78 4.34 -21.35 12.35
CA GLY A 78 5.26 -20.96 11.27
C GLY A 78 4.70 -21.26 9.87
N LYS A 79 4.05 -22.41 9.69
CA LYS A 79 3.39 -22.77 8.42
C LYS A 79 2.20 -21.87 8.14
N SER A 80 1.37 -21.60 9.15
CA SER A 80 0.20 -20.73 9.03
C SER A 80 0.57 -19.28 8.73
N THR A 81 1.59 -18.71 9.37
CA THR A 81 2.02 -17.33 9.08
C THR A 81 2.56 -17.21 7.67
N THR A 82 3.38 -18.16 7.20
CA THR A 82 3.86 -18.19 5.82
C THR A 82 2.70 -18.27 4.83
N ARG A 83 1.72 -19.13 5.12
CA ARG A 83 0.51 -19.26 4.32
C ARG A 83 -0.28 -17.94 4.29
N ALA A 84 -0.49 -17.29 5.44
CA ALA A 84 -1.21 -16.02 5.53
C ALA A 84 -0.56 -14.93 4.67
N VAL A 85 0.76 -14.81 4.68
CA VAL A 85 1.50 -13.83 3.85
C VAL A 85 1.33 -14.11 2.36
N VAL A 86 1.45 -15.38 1.94
CA VAL A 86 1.27 -15.74 0.52
C VAL A 86 -0.16 -15.50 0.05
N PHE A 87 -1.17 -15.92 0.82
CA PHE A 87 -2.56 -15.68 0.44
C PHE A 87 -2.92 -14.19 0.44
N SER A 88 -2.52 -13.44 1.47
CA SER A 88 -2.81 -12.00 1.54
C SER A 88 -2.16 -11.22 0.39
N SER A 89 -0.89 -11.49 0.07
CA SER A 89 -0.20 -10.84 -1.06
C SER A 89 -0.84 -11.15 -2.42
N MET A 90 -1.20 -12.41 -2.67
CA MET A 90 -1.89 -12.81 -3.90
C MET A 90 -3.28 -12.18 -4.01
N THR A 91 -4.07 -12.16 -2.93
CA THR A 91 -5.40 -11.56 -2.94
C THR A 91 -5.33 -10.05 -3.14
N VAL A 92 -4.33 -9.36 -2.56
CA VAL A 92 -4.13 -7.93 -2.79
C VAL A 92 -3.82 -7.64 -4.26
N LEU A 93 -2.90 -8.39 -4.89
CA LEU A 93 -2.56 -8.20 -6.31
C LEU A 93 -3.76 -8.43 -7.23
N ILE A 94 -4.52 -9.51 -7.01
CA ILE A 94 -5.71 -9.80 -7.81
C ILE A 94 -6.77 -8.71 -7.61
N SER A 95 -7.00 -8.29 -6.36
CA SER A 95 -7.98 -7.26 -6.04
C SER A 95 -7.59 -5.90 -6.60
N ASP A 96 -6.30 -5.59 -6.67
CA ASP A 96 -5.82 -4.33 -7.25
C ASP A 96 -6.15 -4.23 -8.74
N TYR A 97 -6.02 -5.32 -9.51
CA TYR A 97 -6.44 -5.35 -10.91
C TYR A 97 -7.92 -4.97 -11.06
N PHE A 98 -8.80 -5.62 -10.29
CA PHE A 98 -10.23 -5.35 -10.34
C PHE A 98 -10.55 -3.93 -9.88
N LEU A 99 -10.01 -3.50 -8.74
CA LEU A 99 -10.25 -2.15 -8.21
C LEU A 99 -9.78 -1.07 -9.18
N THR A 100 -8.65 -1.28 -9.86
CA THR A 100 -8.17 -0.35 -10.88
C THR A 100 -9.14 -0.26 -12.04
N ALA A 101 -9.62 -1.40 -12.56
CA ALA A 101 -10.58 -1.44 -13.66
C ALA A 101 -11.96 -0.83 -13.33
N PHE A 102 -12.32 -0.72 -12.04
CA PHE A 102 -13.57 -0.11 -11.60
C PHE A 102 -13.43 1.38 -11.24
N LEU A 103 -12.26 1.81 -10.75
CA LEU A 103 -12.04 3.16 -10.23
C LEU A 103 -11.43 4.12 -11.26
N PHE A 104 -10.87 3.59 -12.35
CA PHE A 104 -10.30 4.33 -13.49
C PHE A 104 -10.94 3.85 -14.79
#